data_AF-A0A2J5NEV6-F1
#
_entry.id   AF-A0A2J5NEV6-F1
#
_cell.length_a   1.000
_cell.length_b   1.000
_cell.length_c   1.000
_cell.angle_alpha   90.00
_cell.angle_beta   90.00
_cell.angle_gamma   90.00
#
_symmetry.space_group_name_H-M   'P 1'
#
loop_
_entity.id
_entity.type
_entity.pdbx_description
1 polymer ?
#
loop_
_entity_poly.entity_id
_entity_poly.type
_entity_poly.pdbx_seq_one_letter_code
_entity_poly.pdbx_strand_id
1 'polypeptide(L)'
;ITSVRSRWLLRLLRARIAEQTGKNELAQHLLADLGTDAAGIPLAQWETGLLFEVKARHLRLLRMKAGRSETDKNRLQSAMDRLLAELIAIDPARAAVLCA
;
A
#
# COMPACT_ATOMS: atom_id res chain seq x y z
N ILE A 1 23.42 0.58 -6.06
CA ILE A 1 22.01 0.10 -6.14
C ILE A 1 21.78 -0.43 -7.54
N THR A 2 22.05 -1.70 -7.79
CA THR A 2 22.13 -2.25 -9.15
C THR A 2 20.95 -3.16 -9.51
N SER A 3 20.30 -3.80 -8.54
CA SER A 3 19.14 -4.67 -8.77
C SER A 3 17.80 -3.92 -8.70
N VAL A 4 16.83 -4.35 -9.52
CA VAL A 4 15.41 -3.96 -9.44
C VAL A 4 14.88 -4.14 -8.01
N ARG A 5 15.24 -5.23 -7.34
CA ARG A 5 14.86 -5.51 -5.95
C ARG A 5 15.40 -4.45 -5.00
N SER A 6 16.69 -4.13 -5.08
CA SER A 6 17.30 -3.11 -4.20
C SER A 6 16.69 -1.73 -4.41
N ARG A 7 16.33 -1.39 -5.65
CA ARG A 7 15.65 -0.14 -5.98
C ARG A 7 14.24 -0.10 -5.41
N TRP A 8 13.51 -1.20 -5.50
CA TRP A 8 12.18 -1.34 -4.92
C TRP A 8 12.20 -1.24 -3.39
N LEU A 9 13.12 -1.95 -2.73
CA LEU A 9 13.31 -1.88 -1.27
C LEU A 9 13.69 -0.47 -0.80
N LEU A 10 14.53 0.25 -1.54
CA LEU A 10 14.87 1.64 -1.21
C LEU A 10 13.66 2.57 -1.32
N ARG A 11 12.81 2.38 -2.33
CA ARG A 11 11.56 3.13 -2.47
C ARG A 11 10.60 2.81 -1.32
N LEU A 12 10.49 1.54 -0.91
CA LEU A 12 9.70 1.15 0.27
C LEU A 12 10.22 1.80 1.55
N LEU A 13 11.54 1.85 1.75
CA LEU A 13 12.13 2.53 2.90
C LEU A 13 11.74 4.02 2.93
N ARG A 14 11.78 4.70 1.77
CA ARG A 14 11.35 6.11 1.67
C ARG A 14 9.87 6.28 2.02
N ALA A 15 9.01 5.38 1.56
CA ALA A 15 7.59 5.39 1.91
C ALA A 15 7.35 5.25 3.41
N ARG A 16 8.06 4.31 4.07
CA ARG A 16 8.00 4.12 5.54
C ARG A 16 8.45 5.37 6.30
N ILE A 17 9.56 6.00 5.88
CA ILE A 17 10.05 7.23 6.52
C ILE A 17 9.04 8.37 6.34
N ALA A 18 8.45 8.51 5.14
CA ALA A 18 7.42 9.51 4.90
C ALA A 18 6.19 9.28 5.80
N GLU A 19 5.72 8.05 5.94
CA GLU A 19 4.61 7.71 6.83
C GLU A 19 4.95 8.02 8.30
N GLN A 20 6.13 7.60 8.77
CA GLN A 20 6.57 7.79 10.16
C GLN A 20 6.77 9.27 10.54
N THR A 21 7.12 10.11 9.56
CA THR A 21 7.32 11.56 9.75
C THR A 21 6.06 12.38 9.50
N GLY A 22 4.90 11.73 9.30
CA GLY A 22 3.61 12.38 9.11
C GLY A 22 3.39 12.98 7.71
N LYS A 23 4.30 12.72 6.75
CA LYS A 23 4.17 13.13 5.34
C LYS A 23 3.23 12.18 4.59
N ASN A 24 1.98 12.10 5.05
CA ASN A 24 1.02 11.07 4.66
C ASN A 24 0.68 11.08 3.16
N GLU A 25 0.56 12.26 2.54
CA GLU A 25 0.30 12.38 1.10
C GLU A 25 1.47 11.81 0.28
N LEU A 26 2.71 12.16 0.65
CA LEU A 26 3.90 11.62 0.01
C LEU A 26 4.00 10.10 0.19
N ALA A 27 3.71 9.60 1.40
CA ALA A 27 3.67 8.17 1.67
C ALA A 27 2.62 7.46 0.80
N GLN A 28 1.43 8.06 0.64
CA GLN A 28 0.36 7.52 -0.19
C GLN A 28 0.80 7.40 -1.65
N HIS A 29 1.38 8.47 -2.22
CA HIS A 29 1.89 8.45 -3.59
C HIS A 29 2.97 7.37 -3.79
N LEU A 30 3.95 7.30 -2.89
CA LEU A 30 5.03 6.30 -2.98
C LEU A 30 4.51 4.85 -2.89
N LEU A 31 3.51 4.60 -2.04
CA LEU A 31 2.93 3.27 -1.87
C LEU A 31 2.04 2.87 -3.05
N ALA A 32 1.33 3.83 -3.67
CA ALA A 32 0.57 3.58 -4.89
C ALA A 32 1.49 3.10 -6.02
N ASP A 33 2.58 3.83 -6.28
CA ASP A 33 3.56 3.50 -7.32
C ASP A 33 4.24 2.14 -7.05
N LEU A 34 4.58 1.86 -5.78
CA LEU A 34 5.16 0.56 -5.39
C LEU A 34 4.21 -0.62 -5.64
N GLY A 35 2.90 -0.40 -5.43
CA GLY A 35 1.86 -1.39 -5.64
C GLY A 35 1.62 -1.72 -7.12
N THR A 36 1.76 -0.73 -8.01
CA THR A 36 1.65 -0.92 -9.46
C THR A 36 2.91 -1.55 -10.05
N ASP A 37 4.10 -1.10 -9.62
CA ASP A 37 5.39 -1.62 -10.09
C ASP A 37 5.59 -3.11 -9.73
N ALA A 38 4.98 -3.57 -8.64
CA ALA A 38 5.08 -4.96 -8.19
C ALA A 38 4.39 -5.97 -9.13
N ALA A 39 3.51 -5.53 -10.03
CA ALA A 39 2.84 -6.40 -11.00
C ALA A 39 3.77 -6.87 -12.14
N GLY A 40 4.85 -6.13 -12.43
CA GLY A 40 5.80 -6.43 -13.50
C GLY A 40 7.10 -7.13 -13.07
N ILE A 41 7.26 -7.39 -11.77
CA ILE A 41 8.46 -8.01 -11.20
C ILE A 41 8.04 -9.37 -10.63
N PRO A 42 8.89 -10.42 -10.61
CA PRO A 42 8.64 -11.64 -9.82
C PRO A 42 8.50 -11.40 -8.30
N LEU A 43 8.41 -10.14 -7.84
CA LEU A 43 8.14 -9.77 -6.45
C LEU A 43 6.84 -10.39 -5.92
N ALA A 44 5.79 -10.47 -6.74
CA ALA A 44 4.53 -11.11 -6.36
C ALA A 44 4.69 -12.61 -6.05
N GLN A 45 5.76 -13.25 -6.55
CA GLN A 45 6.05 -14.67 -6.30
C GLN A 45 7.08 -14.88 -5.18
N TRP A 46 8.01 -13.92 -4.94
CA TRP A 46 9.15 -14.11 -4.02
C TRP A 46 9.08 -13.25 -2.74
N GLU A 47 8.21 -12.24 -2.68
CA GLU A 47 8.13 -11.28 -1.56
C GLU A 47 6.67 -10.87 -1.28
N THR A 48 5.74 -11.84 -1.28
CA THR A 48 4.30 -11.61 -1.01
C THR A 48 4.05 -10.85 0.30
N GLY A 49 4.88 -11.09 1.31
CA GLY A 49 4.82 -10.39 2.60
C GLY A 49 5.05 -8.87 2.48
N LEU A 50 5.98 -8.44 1.63
CA LEU A 50 6.27 -7.01 1.40
C LEU A 50 5.18 -6.36 0.53
N LEU A 51 4.61 -7.09 -0.43
CA LEU A 51 3.49 -6.61 -1.21
C LEU A 51 2.25 -6.39 -0.34
N PHE A 52 1.97 -7.33 0.59
CA PHE A 52 0.94 -7.16 1.59
C PHE A 52 1.16 -5.88 2.41
N GLU A 53 2.38 -5.66 2.90
CA GLU A 53 2.70 -4.45 3.68
C GLU A 53 2.43 -3.16 2.89
N VAL A 54 2.88 -3.09 1.64
CA VAL A 54 2.66 -1.92 0.78
C VAL A 54 1.17 -1.60 0.66
N LYS A 55 0.36 -2.61 0.32
CA LYS A 55 -1.09 -2.45 0.14
C LYS A 55 -1.80 -2.11 1.45
N ALA A 56 -1.43 -2.75 2.57
CA ALA A 56 -2.02 -2.50 3.87
C ALA A 56 -1.74 -1.08 4.38
N ARG A 57 -0.50 -0.59 4.22
CA ARG A 57 -0.15 0.80 4.55
C ARG A 57 -0.89 1.80 3.65
N HIS A 58 -1.01 1.50 2.36
CA HIS A 58 -1.76 2.35 1.44
C HIS A 58 -3.24 2.44 1.87
N LEU A 59 -3.88 1.30 2.15
CA LEU A 59 -5.26 1.25 2.64
C LEU A 59 -5.44 2.08 3.92
N ARG A 60 -4.48 1.99 4.87
CA ARG A 60 -4.49 2.79 6.10
C ARG A 60 -4.44 4.30 5.81
N LEU A 61 -3.56 4.75 4.91
CA LEU A 61 -3.47 6.16 4.54
C LEU A 61 -4.76 6.65 3.86
N LEU A 62 -5.36 5.85 2.98
CA LEU A 62 -6.64 6.17 2.36
C LEU A 62 -7.76 6.31 3.40
N ARG A 63 -7.85 5.39 4.37
CA ARG A 63 -8.82 5.47 5.48
C ARG A 63 -8.63 6.74 6.30
N MET A 64 -7.38 7.09 6.64
CA MET A 64 -7.08 8.33 7.36
C MET A 64 -7.47 9.58 6.57
N LYS A 65 -7.38 9.56 5.24
CA LYS A 65 -7.78 10.67 4.37
C LYS A 65 -9.30 10.76 4.23
N ALA A 66 -9.96 9.63 4.01
CA ALA A 66 -11.42 9.50 3.94
C ALA A 66 -12.10 9.99 5.23
N GLY A 67 -11.49 9.75 6.41
CA GLY A 67 -12.02 10.23 7.69
C GLY A 67 -12.02 11.75 7.88
N ARG A 68 -11.42 12.53 6.96
CA ARG A 68 -11.34 14.00 7.06
C ARG A 68 -12.46 14.72 6.30
N SER A 69 -13.11 14.06 5.33
CA SER A 69 -14.14 14.68 4.48
C SER A 69 -15.00 13.62 3.80
N GLU A 70 -16.32 13.80 3.81
CA GLU A 70 -17.25 12.89 3.12
C GLU A 70 -17.02 12.87 1.60
N THR A 71 -16.58 14.01 1.03
CA THR A 71 -16.19 14.08 -0.39
C THR A 71 -14.99 13.18 -0.69
N ASP A 72 -13.97 13.20 0.17
CA ASP A 72 -12.81 12.33 0.02
C ASP A 72 -13.18 10.87 0.23
N LYS A 73 -14.03 10.57 1.22
CA LYS A 73 -14.52 9.21 1.46
C LYS A 73 -15.20 8.62 0.22
N ASN A 74 -16.15 9.34 -0.37
CA ASN A 74 -16.85 8.88 -1.58
C ASN A 74 -15.88 8.65 -2.75
N ARG A 75 -14.88 9.53 -2.92
CA ARG A 75 -13.87 9.39 -3.99
C ARG A 75 -12.92 8.21 -3.77
N LEU A 76 -12.58 7.92 -2.52
CA LEU A 76 -11.56 6.91 -2.17
C LEU A 76 -12.13 5.51 -1.94
N GLN A 77 -13.46 5.37 -1.76
CA GLN A 77 -14.11 4.11 -1.43
C GLN A 77 -13.76 2.98 -2.41
N SER A 78 -13.86 3.23 -3.72
CA SER A 78 -13.56 2.22 -4.75
C SER A 78 -12.10 1.75 -4.72
N ALA A 79 -11.16 2.65 -4.44
CA ALA A 79 -9.74 2.31 -4.30
C ALA A 79 -9.48 1.50 -3.02
N MET A 80 -10.17 1.83 -1.92
CA MET A 80 -10.11 1.09 -0.67
C MET A 80 -10.65 -0.35 -0.82
N ASP A 81 -11.80 -0.51 -1.48
CA ASP A 81 -12.42 -1.82 -1.73
C ASP A 81 -11.51 -2.70 -2.59
N ARG A 82 -10.92 -2.12 -3.64
CA ARG A 82 -9.94 -2.81 -4.49
C ARG A 82 -8.72 -3.26 -3.69
N LEU A 83 -8.14 -2.39 -2.86
CA LEU A 83 -6.98 -2.74 -2.04
C LEU A 83 -7.30 -3.85 -1.03
N LEU A 84 -8.50 -3.83 -0.44
CA LEU A 84 -8.95 -4.87 0.48
C LEU A 84 -9.07 -6.22 -0.24
N ALA A 85 -9.68 -6.26 -1.43
CA ALA A 85 -9.78 -7.47 -2.23
C ALA A 85 -8.39 -8.02 -2.62
N GLU A 86 -7.46 -7.14 -3.01
CA GLU A 86 -6.08 -7.53 -3.32
C GLU A 86 -5.32 -8.06 -2.08
N LEU A 87 -5.57 -7.52 -0.90
CA LEU A 87 -5.00 -8.02 0.36
C LEU A 87 -5.53 -9.40 0.73
N ILE A 88 -6.84 -9.62 0.58
CA ILE A 88 -7.49 -10.93 0.82
C ILE A 88 -6.92 -11.99 -0.13
N ALA A 89 -6.68 -11.63 -1.40
CA ALA A 89 -6.09 -12.53 -2.38
C ALA A 89 -4.63 -12.91 -2.05
N ILE A 90 -3.89 -12.06 -1.33
CA ILE A 90 -2.52 -12.35 -0.89
C ILE A 90 -2.52 -13.22 0.37
N ASP A 91 -3.26 -12.82 1.40
CA ASP A 91 -3.33 -13.53 2.67
C ASP A 91 -4.65 -13.19 3.40
N PRO A 92 -5.65 -14.09 3.36
CA PRO A 92 -6.96 -13.83 3.96
C PRO A 92 -6.91 -13.76 5.48
N ALA A 93 -6.01 -14.51 6.14
CA ALA A 93 -5.90 -14.52 7.59
C ALA A 93 -5.34 -13.17 8.10
N ARG A 94 -4.32 -12.63 7.42
CA ARG A 94 -3.80 -11.30 7.72
C ARG A 94 -4.74 -10.18 7.29
N ALA A 95 -5.52 -10.37 6.22
CA ALA A 95 -6.48 -9.37 5.76
C ALA A 95 -7.71 -9.26 6.67
N ALA A 96 -8.11 -10.36 7.34
CA ALA A 96 -9.30 -10.37 8.21
C ALA A 96 -9.28 -9.28 9.29
N VAL A 97 -8.12 -8.97 9.87
CA VAL A 97 -7.98 -7.91 10.89
C VAL A 97 -8.12 -6.50 10.32
N LEU A 98 -8.07 -6.34 8.99
CA LEU A 98 -8.21 -5.06 8.29
C LEU A 98 -9.67 -4.80 7.84
N CYS A 99 -10.54 -5.80 7.89
CA CYS A 99 -11.95 -5.69 7.48
C CYS A 99 -12.85 -4.98 8.51
N ALA A 100 -12.30 -4.56 9.64
CA ALA A 100 -13.00 -3.80 10.69
C ALA A 100 -13.06 -2.29 10.40
#